data_AF-A0A850NG17-F1
#
_entry.id   AF-A0A850NG17-F1
#
_cell.length_a   1.000
_cell.length_b   1.000
_cell.length_c   1.000
_cell.angle_alpha   90.00
_cell.angle_beta   90.00
_cell.angle_gamma   90.00
#
_symmetry.space_group_name_H-M   'P 1'
#
loop_
_entity.id
_entity.type
_entity.pdbx_description
1 polymer ?
#
loop_
_entity_poly.entity_id
_entity_poly.type
_entity_poly.pdbx_seq_one_letter_code
_entity_poly.pdbx_strand_id
1 'polypeptide(L)'
;MENVKDALGALVLMSGLVVIVYIIARYTYLVKKAMIENGLAIPTKSKRLMFIDMGCILGGIGLGLLVSSMFSVMDLDENTTDLLVWGTILIFGAVGMVLAQFLRNKFGDQG
;
A
#
# COMPACT_ATOMS: atom_id res chain seq x y z
N MET A 1 -16.95 4.35 -31.44
CA MET A 1 -17.15 5.29 -30.32
C MET A 1 -16.80 4.65 -28.96
N GLU A 2 -16.71 3.32 -28.84
CA GLU A 2 -16.32 2.61 -27.61
C GLU A 2 -14.80 2.64 -27.34
N ASN A 3 -13.98 2.35 -28.36
CA ASN A 3 -12.51 2.38 -28.27
C ASN A 3 -11.93 3.73 -27.81
N VAL A 4 -12.62 4.85 -28.10
CA VAL A 4 -12.15 6.19 -27.71
C VAL A 4 -12.38 6.43 -26.21
N LYS A 5 -13.45 5.86 -25.65
CA LYS A 5 -13.74 5.95 -24.20
C LYS A 5 -12.79 5.07 -23.40
N ASP A 6 -12.50 3.86 -23.87
CA ASP A 6 -11.51 2.98 -23.21
C ASP A 6 -10.09 3.56 -23.26
N ALA A 7 -9.69 4.12 -24.40
CA ALA A 7 -8.40 4.80 -24.52
C ALA A 7 -8.30 6.03 -23.60
N LEU A 8 -9.38 6.80 -23.45
CA LEU A 8 -9.45 7.93 -22.52
C LEU A 8 -9.37 7.47 -21.06
N GLY A 9 -10.09 6.41 -20.68
CA GLY A 9 -10.04 5.84 -19.33
C GLY A 9 -8.64 5.34 -18.98
N ALA A 10 -7.99 4.64 -19.91
CA ALA A 10 -6.62 4.17 -19.74
C ALA A 10 -5.62 5.34 -19.62
N LEU A 11 -5.77 6.40 -20.42
CA LEU A 11 -4.93 7.60 -20.34
C LEU A 11 -5.06 8.31 -18.99
N VAL A 12 -6.28 8.44 -18.47
CA VAL A 12 -6.54 9.06 -17.17
C VAL A 12 -5.89 8.24 -16.05
N LEU A 13 -6.05 6.92 -16.04
CA LEU A 13 -5.40 6.04 -15.05
C LEU A 13 -3.88 6.14 -15.11
N MET A 14 -3.29 6.08 -16.30
CA MET A 14 -1.83 6.17 -16.46
C MET A 14 -1.30 7.54 -16.03
N SER A 15 -1.98 8.62 -16.39
CA SER A 15 -1.60 9.97 -15.97
C SER A 15 -1.64 10.14 -14.45
N GLY A 16 -2.67 9.59 -13.79
CA GLY A 16 -2.78 9.62 -12.33
C GLY A 16 -1.65 8.87 -11.64
N LEU A 17 -1.28 7.69 -12.15
CA LEU A 17 -0.18 6.90 -11.61
C LEU A 17 1.16 7.63 -11.73
N VAL A 18 1.43 8.26 -12.87
CA VAL A 18 2.63 9.08 -13.09
C VAL A 18 2.67 10.26 -12.12
N VAL A 19 1.54 10.96 -11.90
CA VAL A 19 1.45 12.08 -10.96
C VAL A 19 1.74 11.62 -9.53
N ILE A 20 1.18 10.49 -9.10
CA ILE A 20 1.42 9.95 -7.75
C ILE A 20 2.90 9.64 -7.56
N VAL A 21 3.52 8.92 -8.51
CA VAL A 21 4.96 8.59 -8.46
C VAL A 21 5.80 9.86 -8.45
N TYR A 22 5.45 10.85 -9.26
CA TYR A 22 6.14 12.14 -9.31
C TYR A 22 6.06 12.88 -7.96
N ILE A 23 4.88 12.92 -7.33
CA ILE A 23 4.71 13.54 -6.01
C ILE A 23 5.59 12.83 -4.98
N ILE A 24 5.57 11.49 -4.94
CA ILE A 24 6.36 10.71 -3.98
C ILE A 24 7.86 10.97 -4.19
N ALA A 25 8.34 10.94 -5.43
CA ALA A 25 9.73 11.17 -5.77
C ALA A 25 10.17 12.59 -5.38
N ARG A 26 9.36 13.60 -5.71
CA ARG A 26 9.62 15.00 -5.38
C ARG A 26 9.65 15.24 -3.87
N TYR A 27 8.69 14.70 -3.12
CA TYR A 27 8.68 14.81 -1.66
C TYR A 27 9.87 14.10 -1.03
N THR A 28 10.20 12.88 -1.49
CA THR A 28 11.36 12.13 -1.00
C THR A 28 12.65 12.91 -1.21
N TYR A 29 12.80 13.58 -2.36
CA TYR A 29 13.94 14.43 -2.64
C TYR A 29 14.01 15.65 -1.72
N LEU A 30 12.90 16.37 -1.54
CA LEU A 30 12.83 17.55 -0.66
C LEU A 30 13.14 17.18 0.80
N VAL A 31 12.61 16.05 1.28
CA VAL A 31 12.86 15.53 2.63
C VAL A 31 14.34 15.17 2.81
N LYS A 32 14.94 14.46 1.85
CA LYS A 32 16.38 14.15 1.87
C LYS A 32 17.25 15.41 1.85
N LYS A 33 16.90 16.40 1.02
CA LYS A 33 17.61 17.69 0.93
C LYS A 33 17.54 18.45 2.25
N ALA A 34 16.34 18.57 2.83
CA ALA A 34 16.13 19.24 4.11
C ALA A 34 16.88 18.54 5.27
N MET A 35 16.98 17.21 5.27
CA MET A 35 17.75 16.49 6.29
C MET A 35 19.26 16.79 6.20
N ILE A 36 19.81 16.84 4.99
CA ILE A 36 21.23 17.16 4.76
C ILE A 36 21.54 18.61 5.20
N GLU A 37 20.65 19.55 4.86
CA GLU A 37 20.81 20.97 5.24
C GLU A 37 20.71 21.19 6.76
N ASN A 38 19.92 20.39 7.48
CA ASN A 38 19.79 20.46 8.94
C ASN A 38 20.84 19.61 9.68
N GLY A 39 21.80 18.99 8.99
CA GLY A 39 22.84 18.16 9.58
C GLY A 39 22.33 16.87 10.26
N LEU A 40 21.09 16.46 9.97
CA LEU A 40 20.50 15.24 10.52
C LEU A 40 21.04 14.03 9.77
N ALA A 41 21.58 13.06 10.51
CA ALA A 41 22.02 11.79 9.94
C ALA A 41 20.84 11.13 9.20
N ILE A 42 21.06 10.70 7.96
CA ILE A 42 20.07 9.94 7.20
C ILE A 42 19.74 8.71 8.04
N PRO A 43 18.49 8.53 8.51
CA PRO A 43 18.15 7.33 9.28
C PRO A 43 18.41 6.15 8.36
N THR A 44 19.42 5.36 8.69
CA THR A 44 19.65 4.07 8.06
C THR A 44 18.44 3.23 8.47
N LYS A 45 17.45 3.14 7.58
CA LYS A 45 16.21 2.40 7.85
C LYS A 45 16.64 0.99 8.28
N SER A 46 16.53 0.70 9.58
CA SER A 46 17.08 -0.52 10.15
C SER A 46 16.48 -1.70 9.40
N LYS A 47 17.31 -2.67 8.96
CA LYS A 47 16.84 -3.88 8.26
C LYS A 47 15.70 -4.55 9.03
N ARG A 48 15.71 -4.44 10.36
CA ARG A 48 14.66 -4.94 11.26
C ARG A 48 13.31 -4.24 11.04
N LEU A 49 13.31 -2.92 10.88
CA LEU A 49 12.10 -2.14 10.59
C LEU A 49 11.54 -2.45 9.20
N MET A 50 12.41 -2.65 8.21
CA MET A 50 11.98 -3.05 6.87
C MET A 50 11.38 -4.46 6.86
N PHE A 51 11.90 -5.39 7.67
CA PHE A 51 11.35 -6.73 7.83
C PHE A 51 9.98 -6.73 8.52
N ILE A 52 9.80 -5.89 9.55
CA ILE A 52 8.51 -5.73 10.24
C ILE A 52 7.47 -5.10 9.30
N ASP A 53 7.84 -4.07 8.53
CA ASP A 53 6.97 -3.48 7.51
C ASP A 53 6.51 -4.55 6.50
N MET A 54 7.45 -5.32 5.94
CA MET A 54 7.15 -6.37 4.96
C MET A 54 6.27 -7.49 5.54
N GLY A 55 6.58 -7.94 6.77
CA GLY A 55 5.83 -8.99 7.44
C GLY A 55 4.41 -8.60 7.78
N CYS A 56 4.17 -7.34 8.15
CA CYS A 56 2.82 -6.87 8.50
C CYS A 56 1.97 -6.64 7.24
N ILE A 57 2.56 -6.22 6.12
CA ILE A 57 1.89 -6.12 4.82
C ILE A 57 1.54 -7.51 4.28
N LEU A 58 2.51 -8.42 4.22
CA LEU A 58 2.29 -9.81 3.79
C LEU A 58 1.28 -10.52 4.68
N GLY A 59 1.36 -10.29 6.00
CA GLY A 59 0.40 -10.83 6.97
C GLY A 59 -1.01 -10.30 6.75
N GLY A 60 -1.17 -8.99 6.53
CA GLY A 60 -2.47 -8.38 6.21
C GLY A 60 -3.08 -8.92 4.92
N ILE A 61 -2.30 -8.99 3.85
CA ILE A 61 -2.76 -9.56 2.57
C ILE A 61 -3.11 -11.04 2.72
N GLY A 62 -2.29 -11.82 3.42
CA GLY A 62 -2.55 -13.24 3.67
C GLY A 62 -3.81 -13.50 4.50
N LEU A 63 -4.05 -12.69 5.54
CA LEU A 63 -5.30 -12.73 6.31
C LEU A 63 -6.50 -12.33 5.47
N GLY A 64 -6.37 -11.29 4.64
CA GLY A 64 -7.39 -10.87 3.69
C GLY A 64 -7.77 -11.99 2.73
N LEU A 65 -6.80 -12.73 2.19
CA LEU A 65 -7.04 -13.88 1.33
C LEU A 65 -7.76 -15.03 2.04
N LEU A 66 -7.35 -15.34 3.28
CA LEU A 66 -8.02 -16.39 4.08
C LEU A 66 -9.48 -16.05 4.38
N VAL A 67 -9.77 -14.79 4.71
CA VAL A 67 -11.13 -14.31 4.96
C VAL A 67 -11.94 -14.28 3.66
N SER A 68 -11.30 -13.94 2.54
CA SER A 68 -11.95 -13.93 1.21
C SER A 68 -12.44 -15.32 0.79
N SER A 69 -11.69 -16.38 1.12
CA SER A 69 -12.11 -17.77 0.84
C SER A 69 -13.42 -18.16 1.53
N MET A 70 -13.81 -17.51 2.64
CA MET A 70 -15.11 -17.76 3.30
C MET A 70 -16.27 -17.17 2.50
N PHE A 71 -16.08 -16.03 1.84
CA PHE A 71 -17.10 -15.43 0.97
C PHE A 71 -17.34 -16.25 -0.29
N SER A 72 -16.30 -16.92 -0.80
CA SER A 72 -16.42 -17.80 -1.97
C SER A 72 -17.23 -19.07 -1.73
N VAL A 73 -17.52 -19.42 -0.46
CA VAL A 73 -18.34 -20.60 -0.09
C VAL A 73 -19.81 -20.22 0.12
N MET A 74 -20.12 -18.92 0.25
CA MET A 74 -21.49 -18.44 0.31
C MET A 74 -22.03 -18.29 -1.12
N ASP A 75 -23.25 -18.77 -1.36
CA ASP A 75 -23.96 -18.74 -2.65
C ASP A 75 -24.39 -17.28 -3.00
N LEU A 76 -23.41 -16.41 -3.24
CA LEU A 76 -23.60 -15.04 -3.71
C LEU A 76 -23.30 -14.97 -5.20
N ASP A 77 -24.01 -14.05 -5.87
CA ASP A 77 -23.81 -13.69 -7.26
C ASP A 77 -22.32 -13.46 -7.59
N GLU A 78 -21.85 -14.01 -8.71
CA GLU A 78 -20.42 -14.09 -9.08
C GLU A 78 -19.72 -12.72 -9.06
N ASN A 79 -20.41 -11.67 -9.54
CA ASN A 79 -19.89 -10.29 -9.52
C ASN A 79 -19.77 -9.73 -8.10
N THR A 80 -20.70 -10.08 -7.23
CA THR A 80 -20.70 -9.62 -5.84
C THR A 80 -19.58 -10.31 -5.07
N THR A 81 -19.42 -11.62 -5.27
CA THR A 81 -18.35 -12.42 -4.66
C THR A 81 -16.97 -11.89 -5.06
N ASP A 82 -16.72 -11.62 -6.35
CA ASP A 82 -15.42 -11.10 -6.81
C ASP A 82 -15.14 -9.70 -6.24
N LEU A 83 -16.14 -8.81 -6.24
CA LEU A 83 -16.00 -7.47 -5.65
C LEU A 83 -15.69 -7.53 -4.14
N LEU A 84 -16.34 -8.44 -3.40
CA LEU A 84 -16.08 -8.64 -1.98
C LEU A 84 -14.69 -9.19 -1.72
N VAL A 85 -14.22 -10.17 -2.51
CA VAL A 85 -12.88 -10.75 -2.41
C VAL A 85 -11.81 -9.68 -2.59
N TRP A 86 -11.91 -8.86 -3.63
CA TRP A 86 -10.97 -7.76 -3.85
C TRP A 86 -11.05 -6.69 -2.76
N GLY A 87 -12.27 -6.39 -2.30
CA GLY A 87 -12.51 -5.44 -1.21
C GLY A 87 -11.87 -5.88 0.11
N THR A 88 -12.03 -7.14 0.50
CA THR A 88 -11.45 -7.69 1.73
C THR A 88 -9.93 -7.72 1.68
N ILE A 89 -9.33 -8.07 0.53
CA ILE A 89 -7.86 -8.02 0.36
C ILE A 89 -7.34 -6.59 0.53
N LEU A 90 -7.99 -5.60 -0.09
CA LEU A 90 -7.57 -4.20 0.01
C LEU A 90 -7.74 -3.65 1.44
N ILE A 91 -8.86 -3.95 2.11
CA ILE A 91 -9.10 -3.49 3.49
C ILE A 91 -8.08 -4.11 4.44
N PHE A 92 -7.89 -5.44 4.38
CA PHE A 92 -6.92 -6.12 5.24
C PHE A 92 -5.46 -5.74 4.92
N GLY A 93 -5.13 -5.52 3.65
CA GLY A 93 -3.83 -4.98 3.24
C GLY A 93 -3.57 -3.57 3.78
N ALA A 94 -4.58 -2.69 3.74
CA ALA A 94 -4.49 -1.34 4.30
C ALA A 94 -4.35 -1.38 5.84
N VAL A 95 -5.10 -2.24 6.52
CA VAL A 95 -4.98 -2.46 7.97
C VAL A 95 -3.58 -2.98 8.32
N GLY A 96 -3.03 -3.90 7.53
CA GLY A 96 -1.65 -4.40 7.67
C GLY A 96 -0.60 -3.29 7.53
N MET A 97 -0.78 -2.35 6.59
CA MET A 97 0.09 -1.17 6.45
C MET A 97 -0.02 -0.21 7.64
N VAL A 98 -1.22 0.04 8.16
CA VAL A 98 -1.41 0.91 9.34
C VAL A 98 -0.79 0.27 10.58
N LEU A 99 -0.97 -1.04 10.77
CA LEU A 99 -0.33 -1.81 11.83
C LEU A 99 1.19 -1.79 11.69
N ALA A 100 1.74 -1.90 10.48
CA ALA A 100 3.17 -1.77 10.24
C ALA A 100 3.71 -0.44 10.77
N GLN A 101 3.01 0.65 10.44
CA GLN A 101 3.40 2.00 10.84
C GLN A 101 3.23 2.23 12.35
N PHE A 102 2.21 1.62 12.96
CA PHE A 102 2.02 1.65 14.42
C PHE A 102 3.09 0.83 15.15
N LEU A 103 3.42 -0.36 14.66
CA LEU A 103 4.51 -1.18 15.18
C LEU A 103 5.85 -0.47 15.01
N ARG A 104 6.06 0.25 13.90
CA ARG A 104 7.25 1.07 13.71
C ARG A 104 7.37 2.18 14.74
N ASN A 105 6.29 2.87 15.08
CA ASN A 105 6.32 3.89 16.13
C ASN A 105 6.48 3.30 17.54
N LYS A 106 6.01 2.07 17.78
CA LYS A 106 6.07 1.42 19.09
C LYS A 106 7.37 0.64 19.34
N PHE A 107 7.97 0.08 18.30
CA PHE A 107 9.19 -0.75 18.36
C PHE A 107 10.42 -0.09 17.70
N GLY A 108 10.25 1.03 17.00
CA GLY A 108 11.32 1.79 16.35
C GLY A 108 12.00 2.83 17.24
N ASP A 109 11.59 2.98 18.51
CA ASP A 109 12.24 3.84 19.52
C ASP A 109 13.40 3.14 20.25
N GLN A 110 13.88 2.00 19.76
CA GLN A 110 15.04 1.32 20.31
C GLN A 110 16.04 0.99 19.19
N GLY A 111 16.94 1.94 18.93
CA GLY A 111 18.11 1.78 18.06
C GLY A 111 18.53 3.07 17.39
#